data_AF-A0A8J8G0C9-F1
#
_entry.id   AF-A0A8J8G0C9-F1
#
_cell.length_a   1.000
_cell.length_b   1.000
_cell.length_c   1.000
_cell.angle_alpha   90.00
_cell.angle_beta   90.00
_cell.angle_gamma   90.00
#
_symmetry.space_group_name_H-M   'P 1'
#
loop_
_entity.id
_entity.type
_entity.pdbx_description
1 polymer ?
#
loop_
_entity_poly.entity_id
_entity_poly.type
_entity_poly.pdbx_seq_one_letter_code
_entity_poly.pdbx_strand_id
1 'polypeptide(L)'
;MSNLPEAIDTEINDLVSISIEVMRKAKSAHSSIEGQELAQISMWVTRIGNVITRLYGTNSQHYKNYQSNLDNKYFYYIHSNNWSHVSVIAGIIQAVQHEFRNDLINNIHRILQADIFSDFLEMSEYLLNEGYKDAAAVIIGSVLEDSVRKLANSNGIDTIKPNGKPLTLEPLNIELGKAGIYDKLIQKQITSWGELRNKAAHGHYSDYQKEQVQMMLLFVQQFCGNYFIKSP
;
A
#
# COMPACT_ATOMS: atom_id res chain seq x y z
N MET A 1 0.40 -4.93 -20.00
CA MET A 1 0.07 -4.47 -18.63
C MET A 1 1.07 -3.40 -18.28
N SER A 2 0.63 -2.19 -17.94
CA SER A 2 1.55 -1.10 -17.60
C SER A 2 2.32 -1.46 -16.34
N ASN A 3 3.64 -1.45 -16.40
CA ASN A 3 4.52 -1.47 -15.22
C ASN A 3 4.36 -0.13 -14.48
N LEU A 4 3.21 0.08 -13.86
CA LEU A 4 2.88 1.28 -13.10
C LEU A 4 3.98 1.64 -12.07
N PRO A 5 4.64 0.67 -11.39
CA PRO A 5 5.79 0.95 -10.52
C PRO A 5 7.00 1.50 -11.27
N GLU A 6 7.31 0.96 -12.46
CA GLU A 6 8.46 1.39 -13.27
C GLU A 6 8.26 2.79 -13.86
N ALA A 7 7.03 3.09 -14.30
CA ALA A 7 6.67 4.42 -14.78
C ALA A 7 6.76 5.47 -13.66
N ILE A 8 6.33 5.12 -12.44
CA ILE A 8 6.44 6.00 -11.27
C ILE A 8 7.91 6.18 -10.86
N ASP A 9 8.71 5.10 -10.83
CA ASP A 9 10.14 5.20 -10.53
C ASP A 9 10.87 6.10 -11.53
N THR A 10 10.59 5.92 -12.82
CA THR A 10 11.14 6.76 -13.89
C THR A 10 10.77 8.23 -13.69
N GLU A 11 9.50 8.52 -13.39
CA GLU A 11 9.03 9.88 -13.11
C GLU A 11 9.74 10.49 -11.90
N ILE A 12 9.85 9.76 -10.79
CA ILE A 12 10.55 10.22 -9.58
C ILE A 12 12.02 10.54 -9.90
N ASN A 13 12.71 9.65 -10.62
CA ASN A 13 14.10 9.82 -10.99
C ASN A 13 14.31 11.03 -11.92
N ASP A 14 13.42 11.25 -12.89
CA ASP A 14 13.43 12.44 -13.74
C ASP A 14 13.23 13.72 -12.93
N LEU A 15 12.25 13.75 -12.01
CA LEU A 15 11.99 14.92 -11.17
C LEU A 15 13.15 15.25 -10.23
N VAL A 16 13.84 14.25 -9.69
CA VAL A 16 15.08 14.46 -8.91
C VAL A 16 16.19 15.01 -9.80
N SER A 17 16.35 14.50 -11.03
CA SER A 17 17.34 15.03 -11.98
C SER A 17 17.08 16.51 -12.32
N ILE A 18 15.83 16.85 -12.66
CA ILE A 18 15.40 18.24 -12.93
C ILE A 18 15.67 19.15 -11.74
N SER A 19 15.52 18.65 -10.50
CA SER A 19 15.75 19.44 -9.29
C SER A 19 17.17 20.02 -9.22
N ILE A 20 18.18 19.28 -9.71
CA ILE A 20 19.57 19.71 -9.73
C ILE A 20 19.74 20.91 -10.67
N GLU A 21 19.13 20.85 -11.86
CA GLU A 21 19.18 21.93 -12.83
C GLU A 21 18.43 23.17 -12.33
N VAL A 22 17.23 22.98 -11.78
CA VAL A 22 16.40 24.05 -11.22
C VAL A 22 17.12 24.77 -10.08
N MET A 23 17.71 24.05 -9.13
CA MET A 23 18.47 24.66 -8.04
C MET A 23 19.71 25.41 -8.55
N ARG A 24 20.42 24.86 -9.54
CA ARG A 24 21.57 25.52 -10.16
C ARG A 24 21.17 26.85 -10.80
N LYS A 25 20.08 26.87 -11.59
CA LYS A 25 19.55 28.09 -12.23
C LYS A 25 19.13 29.11 -11.18
N ALA A 26 18.36 28.69 -10.18
CA ALA A 26 17.89 29.56 -9.10
C ALA A 26 19.05 30.22 -8.36
N LYS A 27 20.11 29.46 -8.04
CA LYS A 27 21.31 29.97 -7.37
C LYS A 27 22.10 30.98 -8.22
N SER A 28 22.10 30.84 -9.55
CA SER A 28 22.84 31.73 -10.46
C SER A 28 22.03 32.90 -11.03
N ALA A 29 20.73 32.96 -10.75
CA ALA A 29 19.84 33.97 -11.31
C ALA A 29 20.08 35.35 -10.66
N HIS A 30 20.51 36.32 -11.47
CA HIS A 30 20.80 37.70 -11.01
C HIS A 30 19.51 38.53 -10.86
N SER A 31 18.48 38.19 -11.64
CA SER A 31 17.11 38.71 -11.55
C SER A 31 16.14 37.56 -11.30
N SER A 32 14.86 37.88 -11.06
CA SER A 32 13.83 36.83 -10.97
C SER A 32 13.79 36.01 -12.25
N ILE A 33 13.64 34.69 -12.11
CA ILE A 33 13.39 33.78 -13.22
C ILE A 33 11.99 34.05 -13.78
N GLU A 34 11.88 34.16 -15.10
CA GLU A 34 10.65 34.51 -15.82
C GLU A 34 10.49 33.70 -17.11
N GLY A 35 9.38 33.90 -17.81
CA GLY A 35 9.14 33.33 -19.14
C GLY A 35 9.21 31.80 -19.18
N GLN A 36 9.93 31.26 -20.17
CA GLN A 36 10.00 29.83 -20.41
C GLN A 36 10.65 29.06 -19.26
N GLU A 37 11.65 29.65 -18.59
CA GLU A 37 12.32 29.01 -17.46
C GLU A 37 11.37 28.88 -16.27
N LEU A 38 10.59 29.92 -15.98
CA LEU A 38 9.57 29.86 -14.93
C LEU A 38 8.47 28.85 -15.27
N ALA A 39 8.07 28.75 -16.54
CA ALA A 39 7.11 27.74 -16.99
C ALA A 39 7.63 26.31 -16.76
N GLN A 40 8.92 26.04 -17.02
CA GLN A 40 9.55 24.74 -16.75
C GLN A 40 9.58 24.42 -15.25
N ILE A 41 9.90 25.40 -14.39
CA ILE A 41 9.87 25.23 -12.94
C ILE A 41 8.45 24.94 -12.46
N SER A 42 7.45 25.68 -12.93
CA SER A 42 6.04 25.46 -12.59
C SER A 42 5.55 24.07 -13.03
N MET A 43 5.97 23.60 -14.21
CA MET A 43 5.70 22.23 -14.67
C MET A 43 6.33 21.20 -13.72
N TRP A 44 7.59 21.38 -13.35
CA TRP A 44 8.30 20.50 -12.41
C TRP A 44 7.61 20.43 -11.04
N VAL A 45 7.25 21.59 -10.47
CA VAL A 45 6.49 21.70 -9.22
C VAL A 45 5.18 20.93 -9.33
N THR A 46 4.41 21.16 -10.39
CA THR A 46 3.12 20.50 -10.61
C THR A 46 3.25 18.97 -10.71
N ARG A 47 4.28 18.48 -11.41
CA ARG A 47 4.56 17.04 -11.52
C ARG A 47 4.89 16.41 -10.16
N ILE A 48 5.67 17.10 -9.33
CA ILE A 48 5.93 16.67 -7.95
C ILE A 48 4.62 16.58 -7.15
N GLY A 49 3.76 17.59 -7.21
CA GLY A 49 2.46 17.57 -6.53
C GLY A 49 1.59 16.38 -6.94
N ASN A 50 1.60 16.02 -8.22
CA ASN A 50 0.87 14.85 -8.73
C ASN A 50 1.45 13.53 -8.18
N VAL A 51 2.78 13.37 -8.16
CA VAL A 51 3.43 12.18 -7.59
C VAL A 51 3.10 12.05 -6.11
N ILE A 52 3.26 13.13 -5.33
CA ILE A 52 2.98 13.13 -3.89
C ILE A 52 1.51 12.77 -3.63
N THR A 53 0.58 13.39 -4.36
CA THR A 53 -0.86 13.14 -4.18
C THR A 53 -1.22 11.69 -4.49
N ARG A 54 -0.63 11.10 -5.55
CA ARG A 54 -0.89 9.71 -5.93
C ARG A 54 -0.30 8.69 -4.97
N LEU A 55 0.89 8.95 -4.45
CA LEU A 55 1.60 8.01 -3.58
C LEU A 55 1.16 8.08 -2.12
N TYR A 56 0.90 9.28 -1.61
CA TYR A 56 0.70 9.51 -0.18
C TYR A 56 -0.67 10.12 0.17
N GLY A 57 -1.40 10.65 -0.83
CA GLY A 57 -2.64 11.39 -0.58
C GLY A 57 -2.43 12.76 0.06
N THR A 58 -3.51 13.55 0.12
CA THR A 58 -3.49 14.95 0.56
C THR A 58 -3.32 15.14 2.08
N ASN A 59 -3.58 14.09 2.87
CA ASN A 59 -3.42 14.15 4.32
C ASN A 59 -1.98 13.88 4.80
N SER A 60 -1.07 13.50 3.89
CA SER A 60 0.31 13.13 4.22
C SER A 60 1.18 14.31 4.63
N GLN A 61 2.26 14.01 5.36
CA GLN A 61 3.26 15.02 5.71
C GLN A 61 3.93 15.60 4.45
N HIS A 62 4.19 14.77 3.44
CA HIS A 62 4.72 15.18 2.14
C HIS A 62 3.84 16.24 1.47
N TYR A 63 2.54 15.97 1.37
CA TYR A 63 1.60 16.90 0.74
C TYR A 63 1.46 18.20 1.54
N LYS A 64 1.38 18.11 2.87
CA LYS A 64 1.31 19.30 3.75
C LYS A 64 2.55 20.18 3.62
N ASN A 65 3.74 19.58 3.61
CA ASN A 65 5.00 20.31 3.41
C ASN A 65 5.05 20.96 2.01
N TYR A 66 4.65 20.22 0.97
CA TYR A 66 4.58 20.74 -0.40
C TYR A 66 3.61 21.93 -0.50
N GLN A 67 2.38 21.77 -0.02
CA GLN A 67 1.34 22.79 -0.09
C GLN A 67 1.73 24.05 0.69
N SER A 68 2.24 23.90 1.91
CA SER A 68 2.65 25.04 2.74
C SER A 68 3.75 25.91 2.09
N ASN A 69 4.61 25.32 1.24
CA ASN A 69 5.58 26.09 0.45
C ASN A 69 4.92 26.87 -0.68
N LEU A 70 3.91 26.28 -1.34
CA LEU A 70 3.16 26.94 -2.43
C LEU A 70 2.23 28.05 -1.94
N ASP A 71 1.77 27.97 -0.70
CA ASP A 71 0.95 29.02 -0.08
C ASP A 71 1.75 30.34 0.14
N ASN A 72 3.08 30.28 0.01
CA ASN A 72 3.90 31.49 -0.01
C ASN A 72 3.64 32.29 -1.29
N LYS A 73 3.08 33.51 -1.15
CA LYS A 73 2.81 34.43 -2.26
C LYS A 73 4.04 34.81 -3.12
N TYR A 74 5.26 34.58 -2.60
CA TYR A 74 6.52 34.81 -3.32
C TYR A 74 7.21 33.53 -3.78
N PHE A 75 6.50 32.39 -3.80
CA PHE A 75 7.07 31.10 -4.18
C PHE A 75 7.67 31.09 -5.59
N TYR A 76 7.07 31.79 -6.55
CA TYR A 76 7.60 31.86 -7.92
C TYR A 76 8.55 33.05 -8.16
N TYR A 77 8.84 33.86 -7.13
CA TYR A 77 9.80 34.95 -7.21
C TYR A 77 11.22 34.44 -6.96
N ILE A 78 11.77 33.71 -7.92
CA ILE A 78 12.96 32.90 -7.75
C ILE A 78 14.20 33.64 -8.26
N HIS A 79 15.19 33.86 -7.39
CA HIS A 79 16.50 34.39 -7.76
C HIS A 79 17.57 33.98 -6.74
N SER A 80 18.84 34.36 -6.99
CA SER A 80 19.98 33.97 -6.15
C SER A 80 19.86 34.30 -4.66
N ASN A 81 19.07 35.33 -4.29
CA ASN A 81 18.80 35.69 -2.88
C ASN A 81 17.47 35.13 -2.35
N ASN A 82 16.64 34.51 -3.20
CA ASN A 82 15.36 33.92 -2.83
C ASN A 82 15.13 32.62 -3.62
N TRP A 83 15.76 31.52 -3.19
CA TRP A 83 15.62 30.20 -3.83
C TRP A 83 15.45 29.04 -2.83
N SER A 84 15.47 29.33 -1.53
CA SER A 84 15.36 28.32 -0.47
C SER A 84 14.08 27.50 -0.57
N HIS A 85 12.95 28.13 -0.94
CA HIS A 85 11.68 27.47 -1.16
C HIS A 85 11.76 26.42 -2.29
N VAL A 86 12.51 26.70 -3.35
CA VAL A 86 12.77 25.73 -4.43
C VAL A 86 13.61 24.55 -3.92
N SER A 87 14.62 24.81 -3.07
CA SER A 87 15.40 23.76 -2.42
C SER A 87 14.54 22.86 -1.54
N VAL A 88 13.53 23.42 -0.86
CA VAL A 88 12.59 22.62 -0.06
C VAL A 88 11.77 21.68 -0.95
N ILE A 89 11.25 22.16 -2.09
CA ILE A 89 10.57 21.29 -3.06
C ILE A 89 11.49 20.19 -3.58
N ALA A 90 12.76 20.51 -3.87
CA ALA A 90 13.76 19.52 -4.27
C ALA A 90 14.01 18.46 -3.17
N GLY A 91 14.08 18.89 -1.90
CA GLY A 91 14.22 17.99 -0.76
C GLY A 91 13.02 17.05 -0.59
N ILE A 92 11.80 17.52 -0.87
CA ILE A 92 10.59 16.67 -0.81
C ILE A 92 10.66 15.55 -1.85
N ILE A 93 11.00 15.84 -3.10
CA ILE A 93 11.08 14.78 -4.13
C ILE A 93 12.25 13.82 -3.89
N GLN A 94 13.35 14.29 -3.28
CA GLN A 94 14.45 13.41 -2.84
C GLN A 94 14.01 12.47 -1.72
N ALA A 95 13.20 12.94 -0.77
CA ALA A 95 12.62 12.09 0.27
C ALA A 95 11.71 11.02 -0.36
N VAL A 96 10.84 11.40 -1.30
CA VAL A 96 9.98 10.46 -2.04
C VAL A 96 10.84 9.41 -2.79
N GLN A 97 11.92 9.82 -3.45
CA GLN A 97 12.83 8.88 -4.11
C GLN A 97 13.48 7.91 -3.12
N HIS A 98 13.95 8.40 -1.99
CA HIS A 98 14.53 7.56 -0.95
C HIS A 98 13.52 6.54 -0.44
N GLU A 99 12.30 6.96 -0.13
CA GLU A 99 11.25 6.07 0.38
C GLU A 99 10.81 5.03 -0.66
N PHE A 100 10.68 5.44 -1.93
CA PHE A 100 10.31 4.55 -3.02
C PHE A 100 11.39 3.49 -3.27
N ARG A 101 12.66 3.88 -3.36
CA ARG A 101 13.79 2.96 -3.61
C ARG A 101 14.02 1.96 -2.48
N ASN A 102 13.69 2.34 -1.25
CA ASN A 102 13.82 1.48 -0.07
C ASN A 102 12.50 0.74 0.26
N ASP A 103 11.52 0.75 -0.64
CA ASP A 103 10.21 0.08 -0.48
C ASP A 103 9.45 0.47 0.81
N LEU A 104 9.75 1.64 1.39
CA LEU A 104 9.23 2.06 2.70
C LEU A 104 7.72 2.25 2.68
N ILE A 105 7.17 2.75 1.56
CA ILE A 105 5.73 2.96 1.39
C ILE A 105 4.98 1.63 1.49
N ASN A 106 5.45 0.59 0.80
CA ASN A 106 4.82 -0.71 0.82
C ASN A 106 5.00 -1.39 2.18
N ASN A 107 6.16 -1.23 2.83
CA ASN A 107 6.39 -1.72 4.18
C ASN A 107 5.42 -1.10 5.19
N ILE A 108 5.21 0.22 5.15
CA ILE A 108 4.24 0.91 6.02
C ILE A 108 2.83 0.38 5.77
N HIS A 109 2.41 0.22 4.50
CA HIS A 109 1.10 -0.35 4.19
C HIS A 109 0.95 -1.78 4.70
N ARG A 110 1.99 -2.61 4.64
CA ARG A 110 1.96 -3.98 5.17
C ARG A 110 1.84 -4.00 6.70
N ILE A 111 2.56 -3.13 7.40
CA ILE A 111 2.46 -2.98 8.86
C ILE A 111 1.04 -2.58 9.26
N LEU A 112 0.50 -1.52 8.65
CA LEU A 112 -0.88 -1.08 8.92
C LEU A 112 -1.91 -2.18 8.64
N GLN A 113 -1.72 -2.97 7.59
CA GLN A 113 -2.59 -4.10 7.30
C GLN A 113 -2.49 -5.21 8.36
N ALA A 114 -1.28 -5.51 8.83
CA ALA A 114 -1.08 -6.47 9.90
C ALA A 114 -1.76 -6.03 11.20
N ASP A 115 -1.67 -4.74 11.55
CA ASP A 115 -2.36 -4.17 12.72
C ASP A 115 -3.88 -4.32 12.59
N ILE A 116 -4.46 -3.91 11.45
CA ILE A 116 -5.91 -4.05 11.19
C ILE A 116 -6.35 -5.51 11.27
N PHE A 117 -5.56 -6.45 10.73
CA PHE A 117 -5.86 -7.87 10.84
C PHE A 117 -5.78 -8.37 12.28
N SER A 118 -4.81 -7.91 13.07
CA SER A 118 -4.71 -8.21 14.49
C SER A 118 -5.99 -7.79 15.22
N ASP A 119 -6.43 -6.54 15.02
CA ASP A 119 -7.66 -6.01 15.62
C ASP A 119 -8.89 -6.86 15.28
N PHE A 120 -9.03 -7.28 14.02
CA PHE A 120 -10.15 -8.14 13.60
C PHE A 120 -10.08 -9.55 14.21
N LEU A 121 -8.88 -10.11 14.36
CA LEU A 121 -8.69 -11.43 14.97
C LEU A 121 -8.93 -11.37 16.49
N GLU A 122 -8.50 -10.31 17.17
CA GLU A 122 -8.80 -10.06 18.59
C GLU A 122 -10.32 -9.89 18.82
N MET A 123 -11.00 -9.11 17.96
CA MET A 123 -12.45 -8.99 17.99
C MET A 123 -13.14 -10.35 17.77
N SER A 124 -12.60 -11.18 16.86
CA SER A 124 -13.14 -12.51 16.58
C SER A 124 -12.96 -13.46 17.76
N GLU A 125 -11.82 -13.39 18.43
CA GLU A 125 -11.54 -14.14 19.66
C GLU A 125 -12.52 -13.75 20.77
N TYR A 126 -12.74 -12.45 20.97
CA TYR A 126 -13.75 -11.96 21.92
C TYR A 126 -15.14 -12.50 21.61
N LEU A 127 -15.62 -12.39 20.36
CA LEU A 127 -16.91 -12.93 19.94
C LEU A 127 -17.03 -14.44 20.19
N LEU A 128 -15.96 -15.18 19.91
CA LEU A 128 -15.92 -16.63 20.11
C LEU A 128 -16.02 -17.00 21.60
N ASN A 129 -15.37 -16.23 22.47
CA ASN A 129 -15.43 -16.40 23.92
C ASN A 129 -16.84 -16.12 24.46
N GLU A 130 -17.51 -15.09 23.94
CA GLU A 130 -18.90 -14.73 24.27
C GLU A 130 -19.95 -15.68 23.64
N GLY A 131 -19.52 -16.68 22.86
CA GLY A 131 -20.41 -17.68 22.28
C GLY A 131 -20.97 -17.32 20.90
N TYR A 132 -20.59 -16.18 20.33
CA TYR A 132 -20.96 -15.76 18.97
C TYR A 132 -20.09 -16.43 17.91
N LYS A 133 -20.09 -17.77 17.86
CA LYS A 133 -19.20 -18.58 17.00
C LYS A 133 -19.35 -18.25 15.52
N ASP A 134 -20.57 -17.97 15.07
CA ASP A 134 -20.86 -17.78 13.64
C ASP A 134 -20.35 -16.42 13.15
N ALA A 135 -20.51 -15.38 13.98
CA ALA A 135 -19.96 -14.06 13.71
C ALA A 135 -18.42 -14.10 13.69
N ALA A 136 -17.81 -14.78 14.67
CA ALA A 136 -16.37 -14.99 14.70
C ALA A 136 -15.87 -15.71 13.43
N ALA A 137 -16.54 -16.79 13.01
CA ALA A 137 -16.19 -17.54 11.80
C ALA A 137 -16.21 -16.68 10.52
N VAL A 138 -17.20 -15.78 10.39
CA VAL A 138 -17.29 -14.85 9.25
C VAL A 138 -16.13 -13.86 9.26
N ILE A 139 -15.76 -13.29 10.42
CA ILE A 139 -14.69 -12.29 10.51
C ILE A 139 -13.33 -12.96 10.27
N ILE A 140 -13.02 -14.07 10.95
CA ILE A 140 -11.78 -14.84 10.76
C ILE A 140 -11.63 -15.25 9.30
N GLY A 141 -12.71 -15.75 8.69
CA GLY A 141 -12.72 -16.13 7.29
C GLY A 141 -12.52 -14.97 6.32
N SER A 142 -12.99 -13.77 6.68
CA SER A 142 -12.75 -12.56 5.89
C SER A 142 -11.29 -12.12 5.96
N VAL A 143 -10.67 -12.20 7.15
CA VAL A 143 -9.22 -11.95 7.31
C VAL A 143 -8.40 -12.95 6.51
N LEU A 144 -8.76 -14.24 6.53
CA LEU A 144 -8.09 -15.26 5.71
C LEU A 144 -8.20 -14.95 4.21
N GLU A 145 -9.39 -14.66 3.71
CA GLU A 145 -9.58 -14.36 2.28
C GLU A 145 -8.78 -13.13 1.84
N ASP A 146 -8.82 -12.05 2.62
CA ASP A 146 -8.10 -10.83 2.30
C ASP A 146 -6.58 -11.04 2.37
N SER A 147 -6.11 -11.80 3.37
CA SER A 147 -4.69 -12.17 3.50
C SER A 147 -4.22 -12.99 2.29
N VAL A 148 -4.95 -14.02 1.88
CA VAL A 148 -4.59 -14.82 0.70
C VAL A 148 -4.59 -13.96 -0.57
N ARG A 149 -5.57 -13.06 -0.73
CA ARG A 149 -5.64 -12.14 -1.87
C ARG A 149 -4.47 -11.17 -1.93
N LYS A 150 -4.10 -10.57 -0.79
CA LYS A 150 -2.96 -9.67 -0.69
C LYS A 150 -1.65 -10.40 -0.98
N LEU A 151 -1.49 -11.63 -0.48
CA LEU A 151 -0.33 -12.46 -0.76
C LEU A 151 -0.23 -12.82 -2.24
N ALA A 152 -1.35 -13.08 -2.92
CA ALA A 152 -1.37 -13.27 -4.37
C ALA A 152 -0.90 -12.00 -5.11
N ASN A 153 -1.47 -10.85 -4.78
CA ASN A 153 -1.07 -9.57 -5.38
C ASN A 153 0.42 -9.26 -5.17
N SER A 154 0.97 -9.49 -3.97
CA SER A 154 2.38 -9.21 -3.67
C SER A 154 3.35 -10.14 -4.41
N ASN A 155 2.87 -11.28 -4.90
CA ASN A 155 3.64 -12.24 -5.69
C ASN A 155 3.29 -12.18 -7.19
N GLY A 156 2.64 -11.11 -7.65
CA GLY A 156 2.33 -10.89 -9.06
C GLY A 156 1.27 -11.83 -9.63
N ILE A 157 0.44 -12.45 -8.78
CA ILE A 157 -0.67 -13.31 -9.21
C ILE A 157 -1.91 -12.44 -9.39
N ASP A 158 -2.55 -12.52 -10.56
CA ASP A 158 -3.79 -11.81 -10.85
C ASP A 158 -4.89 -12.16 -9.85
N THR A 159 -5.53 -11.14 -9.27
CA THR A 159 -6.64 -11.33 -8.31
C THR A 159 -8.03 -11.06 -8.91
N ILE A 160 -8.07 -10.72 -10.20
CA ILE A 160 -9.28 -10.37 -10.95
C ILE A 160 -9.44 -11.33 -12.12
N LYS A 161 -10.66 -11.81 -12.32
CA LYS A 161 -11.04 -12.62 -13.48
C LYS A 161 -11.05 -11.78 -14.76
N PRO A 162 -10.97 -12.40 -15.96
CA PRO A 162 -11.09 -11.68 -17.23
C PRO A 162 -12.39 -10.85 -17.38
N ASN A 163 -13.46 -11.22 -16.67
CA ASN A 163 -14.73 -10.50 -16.66
C ASN A 163 -14.81 -9.35 -15.64
N GLY A 164 -13.67 -8.97 -15.03
CA GLY A 164 -13.57 -7.87 -14.08
C GLY A 164 -14.01 -8.20 -12.64
N LYS A 165 -14.52 -9.41 -12.37
CA LYS A 165 -14.90 -9.81 -11.00
C LYS A 165 -13.70 -10.31 -10.21
N PRO A 166 -13.63 -10.06 -8.89
CA PRO A 166 -12.59 -10.65 -8.03
C PRO A 166 -12.60 -12.19 -8.10
N LEU A 167 -11.40 -12.79 -8.05
CA LEU A 167 -11.26 -14.22 -7.77
C LEU A 167 -11.71 -14.53 -6.34
N THR A 168 -12.28 -15.70 -6.11
CA THR A 168 -12.61 -16.20 -4.77
C THR A 168 -11.36 -16.79 -4.10
N LEU A 169 -11.47 -17.13 -2.81
CA LEU A 169 -10.37 -17.72 -2.03
C LEU A 169 -9.72 -18.94 -2.70
N GLU A 170 -10.51 -19.91 -3.15
CA GLU A 170 -9.98 -21.19 -3.65
C GLU A 170 -9.13 -21.05 -4.93
N PRO A 171 -9.55 -20.32 -5.98
CA PRO A 171 -8.68 -20.02 -7.12
C PRO A 171 -7.36 -19.35 -6.74
N LEU A 172 -7.38 -18.40 -5.81
CA LEU A 172 -6.16 -17.74 -5.34
C LEU A 172 -5.24 -18.72 -4.61
N ASN A 173 -5.82 -19.57 -3.76
CA ASN A 173 -5.12 -20.61 -3.02
C ASN A 173 -4.41 -21.62 -3.96
N ILE A 174 -5.07 -21.96 -5.07
CA ILE A 174 -4.50 -22.83 -6.10
C ILE A 174 -3.29 -22.18 -6.76
N GLU A 175 -3.39 -20.93 -7.19
CA GLU A 175 -2.28 -20.24 -7.88
C GLU A 175 -1.09 -19.99 -6.95
N LEU A 176 -1.33 -19.63 -5.69
CA LEU A 176 -0.27 -19.47 -4.68
C LEU A 176 0.46 -20.79 -4.38
N GLY A 177 -0.28 -21.90 -4.28
CA GLY A 177 0.31 -23.23 -4.12
C GLY A 177 1.12 -23.68 -5.34
N LYS A 178 0.64 -23.39 -6.56
CA LYS A 178 1.39 -23.65 -7.80
C LYS A 178 2.68 -22.82 -7.89
N ALA A 179 2.63 -21.57 -7.46
CA ALA A 179 3.78 -20.68 -7.40
C ALA A 179 4.77 -21.04 -6.27
N GLY A 180 4.44 -22.01 -5.41
CA GLY A 180 5.31 -22.47 -4.32
C GLY A 180 5.46 -21.47 -3.18
N ILE A 181 4.52 -20.52 -3.02
CA ILE A 181 4.54 -19.54 -1.93
C ILE A 181 4.34 -20.23 -0.57
N TYR A 182 3.58 -21.32 -0.57
CA TYR A 182 3.46 -22.23 0.55
C TYR A 182 3.30 -23.67 0.08
N ASP A 183 3.51 -24.61 0.99
CA ASP A 183 3.43 -26.04 0.68
C ASP A 183 1.99 -26.55 0.50
N LYS A 184 1.87 -27.81 0.07
CA LYS A 184 0.58 -28.48 -0.11
C LYS A 184 -0.22 -28.66 1.17
N LEU A 185 0.42 -28.65 2.35
CA LEU A 185 -0.27 -28.83 3.61
C LEU A 185 -1.04 -27.54 3.95
N ILE A 186 -0.36 -26.39 3.88
CA ILE A 186 -0.99 -25.07 4.06
C ILE A 186 -2.11 -24.88 3.04
N GLN A 187 -1.87 -25.25 1.77
CA GLN A 187 -2.90 -25.16 0.73
C GLN A 187 -4.19 -25.90 1.11
N LYS A 188 -4.08 -27.14 1.60
CA LYS A 188 -5.24 -27.95 2.02
C LYS A 188 -5.94 -27.38 3.25
N GLN A 189 -5.17 -26.82 4.20
CA GLN A 189 -5.75 -26.15 5.36
C GLN A 189 -6.57 -24.93 4.92
N ILE A 190 -6.04 -24.09 4.03
CA ILE A 190 -6.76 -22.93 3.48
C ILE A 190 -8.07 -23.36 2.78
N THR A 191 -8.05 -24.43 1.98
CA THR A 191 -9.27 -24.97 1.36
C THR A 191 -10.31 -25.35 2.43
N SER A 192 -9.90 -26.08 3.46
CA SER A 192 -10.80 -26.50 4.54
C SER A 192 -11.39 -25.32 5.32
N TRP A 193 -10.57 -24.32 5.66
CA TRP A 193 -11.04 -23.11 6.33
C TRP A 193 -11.90 -22.23 5.44
N GLY A 194 -11.63 -22.23 4.12
CA GLY A 194 -12.48 -21.60 3.12
C GLY A 194 -13.88 -22.20 3.07
N GLU A 195 -14.01 -23.52 3.19
CA GLU A 195 -15.30 -24.19 3.29
C GLU A 195 -16.06 -23.79 4.56
N LEU A 196 -15.39 -23.74 5.72
CA LEU A 196 -15.99 -23.29 6.98
C LEU A 196 -16.49 -21.86 6.85
N ARG A 197 -15.66 -20.95 6.32
CA ARG A 197 -16.02 -19.56 6.04
C ARG A 197 -17.25 -19.46 5.14
N ASN A 198 -17.33 -20.27 4.09
CA ASN A 198 -18.48 -20.27 3.17
C ASN A 198 -19.75 -20.74 3.87
N LYS A 199 -19.69 -21.79 4.70
CA LYS A 199 -20.82 -22.22 5.53
C LYS A 199 -21.30 -21.11 6.45
N ALA A 200 -20.38 -20.41 7.12
CA ALA A 200 -20.70 -19.28 7.99
C ALA A 200 -21.35 -18.12 7.24
N ALA A 201 -20.77 -17.70 6.10
CA ALA A 201 -21.30 -16.59 5.30
C ALA A 201 -22.67 -16.88 4.65
N HIS A 202 -23.02 -18.16 4.48
CA HIS A 202 -24.30 -18.59 3.89
C HIS A 202 -25.32 -19.11 4.91
N GLY A 203 -25.06 -18.99 6.21
CA GLY A 203 -26.02 -19.33 7.27
C GLY A 203 -26.11 -20.82 7.63
N HIS A 204 -25.18 -21.64 7.16
CA HIS A 204 -25.12 -23.08 7.46
C HIS A 204 -24.43 -23.34 8.82
N TYR A 205 -24.99 -22.75 9.89
CA TYR A 205 -24.38 -22.71 11.23
C TYR A 205 -24.33 -24.06 11.96
N SER A 206 -25.16 -25.03 11.55
CA SER A 206 -25.15 -26.40 12.08
C SER A 206 -23.95 -27.23 11.60
N ASP A 207 -23.29 -26.81 10.53
CA ASP A 207 -22.34 -27.64 9.78
C ASP A 207 -20.90 -27.51 10.30
N TYR A 208 -20.72 -26.78 11.40
CA TYR A 208 -19.45 -26.59 12.08
C TYR A 208 -19.64 -26.20 13.55
N GLN A 209 -18.65 -26.56 14.37
CA GLN A 209 -18.67 -26.37 15.82
C GLN A 209 -17.69 -25.28 16.26
N LYS A 210 -17.87 -24.78 17.50
CA LYS A 210 -17.06 -23.71 18.09
C LYS A 210 -15.56 -24.06 18.07
N GLU A 211 -15.21 -25.31 18.34
CA GLU A 211 -13.84 -25.81 18.38
C GLU A 211 -13.16 -25.71 17.01
N GLN A 212 -13.92 -25.90 15.93
CA GLN A 212 -13.40 -25.73 14.56
C GLN A 212 -13.12 -24.26 14.25
N VAL A 213 -13.95 -23.33 14.77
CA VAL A 213 -13.70 -21.90 14.66
C VAL A 213 -12.47 -21.48 15.48
N GLN A 214 -12.25 -22.08 16.65
CA GLN A 214 -11.03 -21.87 17.45
C GLN A 214 -9.77 -22.33 16.70
N MET A 215 -9.81 -23.51 16.07
CA MET A 215 -8.70 -23.99 15.24
C MET A 215 -8.46 -23.10 14.03
N MET A 216 -9.52 -22.60 13.39
CA MET A 216 -9.44 -21.65 12.29
C MET A 216 -8.77 -20.35 12.74
N LEU A 217 -9.16 -19.79 13.90
CA LEU A 217 -8.55 -18.59 14.47
C LEU A 217 -7.03 -18.76 14.63
N LEU A 218 -6.60 -19.84 15.28
CA LEU A 218 -5.18 -20.14 15.50
C LEU A 218 -4.42 -20.26 14.18
N PHE A 219 -5.00 -20.96 13.20
CA PHE A 219 -4.39 -21.08 11.88
C PHE A 219 -4.24 -19.71 11.19
N VAL A 220 -5.27 -18.88 11.20
CA VAL A 220 -5.25 -17.57 10.53
C VAL A 220 -4.27 -16.63 11.21
N GLN A 221 -4.20 -16.61 12.54
CA GLN A 221 -3.17 -15.87 13.29
C GLN A 221 -1.76 -16.29 12.86
N GLN A 222 -1.48 -17.59 12.82
CA GLN A 222 -0.17 -18.12 12.38
C GLN A 222 0.11 -17.79 10.91
N PHE A 223 -0.89 -17.90 10.05
CA PHE A 223 -0.78 -17.56 8.63
C PHE A 223 -0.41 -16.08 8.46
N CYS A 224 -1.16 -15.16 9.08
CA CYS A 224 -0.85 -13.73 9.04
C CYS A 224 0.55 -13.44 9.60
N GLY A 225 0.92 -14.07 10.72
CA GLY A 225 2.26 -13.96 11.31
C GLY A 225 3.38 -14.36 10.37
N ASN A 226 3.21 -15.48 9.65
CA ASN A 226 4.23 -16.02 8.76
C ASN A 226 4.42 -15.21 7.47
N TYR A 227 3.34 -14.60 6.95
CA TYR A 227 3.34 -13.97 5.62
C TYR A 227 3.27 -12.43 5.63
N PHE A 228 2.86 -11.80 6.74
CA PHE A 228 2.68 -10.34 6.81
C PHE A 228 3.43 -9.68 7.96
N ILE A 229 3.81 -10.42 9.01
CA ILE A 229 4.48 -9.87 10.22
C ILE A 229 6.01 -10.10 10.19
N LYS A 230 6.57 -10.67 9.11
CA LYS A 230 8.04 -10.70 8.95
C LYS A 230 8.57 -9.30 8.62
N SER A 231 9.02 -8.60 9.65
CA SER A 231 10.07 -7.58 9.50
C SER A 231 11.38 -8.29 9.10
N PRO A 232 12.14 -7.77 8.12
CA PRO A 232 13.55 -8.14 7.97
C PRO A 232 14.36 -7.79 9.23
#